data_AF-A0A317ZDB3-F1
#
_entry.id   AF-A0A317ZDB3-F1
#
_cell.length_a   1.000
_cell.length_b   1.000
_cell.length_c   1.000
_cell.angle_alpha   90.00
_cell.angle_beta   90.00
_cell.angle_gamma   90.00
#
_symmetry.space_group_name_H-M   'P 1'
#
loop_
_entity.id
_entity.type
_entity.pdbx_description
1 polymer ?
#
loop_
_entity_poly.entity_id
_entity_poly.type
_entity_poly.pdbx_seq_one_letter_code
_entity_poly.pdbx_strand_id
1 'polypeptide(L)' 'ELNIIDEVVKEPLGGAHHDVEMLAKRIKQKFTKHLASFEHMTPTDIKEDRFEKFRNIGSFVE' A
#
# COMPACT_ATOMS: atom_id res chain seq x y z
N GLU A 1 -4.97 11.67 -2.57
CA GLU A 1 -5.20 12.71 -3.61
C GLU A 1 -4.29 12.55 -4.82
N LEU A 2 -2.98 12.28 -4.64
CA LEU A 2 -2.04 12.09 -5.76
C LEU A 2 -1.85 10.63 -6.23
N ASN A 3 -2.60 9.67 -5.69
CA ASN A 3 -2.53 8.23 -6.01
C ASN A 3 -1.13 7.59 -5.99
N ILE A 4 -0.20 8.13 -5.18
CA ILE A 4 1.17 7.61 -5.06
C ILE A 4 1.24 6.39 -4.12
N ILE A 5 0.43 6.40 -3.06
CA ILE A 5 0.35 5.32 -2.06
C ILE A 5 -1.05 4.70 -2.10
N ASP A 6 -1.12 3.41 -1.81
CA ASP A 6 -2.37 2.65 -1.92
C ASP A 6 -3.28 2.83 -0.70
N GLU A 7 -2.70 2.97 0.49
CA GLU A 7 -3.47 3.08 1.74
C GLU A 7 -2.68 3.78 2.86
N VAL A 8 -3.39 4.55 3.70
CA VAL A 8 -2.86 5.14 4.94
C VAL A 8 -3.36 4.35 6.14
N VAL A 9 -2.45 3.81 6.94
CA VAL A 9 -2.79 3.12 8.19
C VAL A 9 -2.97 4.14 9.31
N LYS A 10 -4.16 4.23 9.89
CA LYS A 10 -4.44 5.16 10.99
C LYS A 10 -3.75 4.70 12.28
N GLU A 11 -3.06 5.63 12.91
CA GLU A 11 -2.46 5.46 14.24
C GLU A 11 -3.53 5.44 15.35
N PRO A 12 -3.20 4.90 16.54
CA PRO A 12 -4.01 5.11 17.74
C PRO A 12 -4.00 6.58 18.19
N LEU A 13 -4.96 6.96 19.03
CA LEU A 13 -5.00 8.29 19.62
C LEU A 13 -3.73 8.51 20.45
N GLY A 14 -3.05 9.65 20.27
CA GLY A 14 -1.75 9.92 20.89
C GLY A 14 -0.54 9.40 20.11
N GLY A 15 -0.76 8.70 19.00
CA GLY A 15 0.28 8.27 18.06
C GLY A 15 0.73 6.81 18.21
N ALA A 16 1.46 6.32 17.23
CA ALA A 16 1.90 4.93 17.09
C ALA A 16 2.55 4.31 18.33
N HIS A 17 3.31 5.12 19.08
CA HIS A 17 4.03 4.68 20.27
C HIS A 17 3.11 4.43 21.48
N HIS A 18 1.89 4.97 21.47
CA HIS A 18 0.95 4.84 22.57
C HIS A 18 0.35 3.43 22.67
N ASP A 19 0.11 2.77 21.53
CA ASP A 19 -0.37 1.39 21.46
C ASP A 19 0.24 0.66 20.24
N VAL A 20 1.46 0.18 20.44
CA VAL A 20 2.25 -0.49 19.41
C VAL A 20 1.60 -1.81 18.99
N GLU A 21 0.97 -2.53 19.91
CA GLU A 21 0.35 -3.83 19.61
C GLU A 21 -0.88 -3.65 18.70
N MET A 22 -1.72 -2.66 19.01
CA MET A 22 -2.86 -2.31 18.15
C MET A 22 -2.39 -1.88 16.76
N LEU A 23 -1.37 -1.02 16.68
CA LEU A 23 -0.84 -0.58 15.39
C LEU A 23 -0.26 -1.76 14.60
N ALA A 24 0.50 -2.65 15.23
CA ALA A 24 1.05 -3.84 14.60
C ALA A 24 -0.06 -4.76 14.06
N LYS A 25 -1.15 -4.95 14.81
CA LYS A 25 -2.33 -5.71 14.34
C LYS A 25 -2.97 -5.06 13.12
N ARG A 26 -3.13 -3.73 13.11
CA ARG A 26 -3.65 -2.98 11.96
C ARG A 26 -2.74 -3.13 10.74
N ILE A 27 -1.43 -2.96 10.91
CA ILE A 27 -0.44 -3.14 9.83
C ILE A 27 -0.52 -4.56 9.27
N LYS A 28 -0.52 -5.58 10.13
CA LYS A 28 -0.65 -6.98 9.71
C LYS A 28 -1.89 -7.21 8.86
N GLN A 29 -3.04 -6.69 9.28
CA GLN A 29 -4.29 -6.80 8.52
C GLN A 29 -4.17 -6.16 7.13
N LYS A 30 -3.51 -4.99 7.02
CA LYS A 30 -3.30 -4.34 5.73
C LYS A 30 -2.33 -5.12 4.85
N PHE A 31 -1.23 -5.63 5.40
CA PHE A 31 -0.30 -6.47 4.65
C PHE A 31 -0.98 -7.73 4.11
N THR A 32 -1.75 -8.45 4.93
CA THR A 32 -2.46 -9.64 4.45
C THR A 32 -3.46 -9.30 3.35
N LYS A 33 -4.20 -8.20 3.49
CA LYS A 33 -5.14 -7.73 2.45
C LYS A 33 -4.43 -7.40 1.13
N HIS A 34 -3.36 -6.62 1.18
CA HIS A 34 -2.61 -6.21 -0.02
C HIS A 34 -1.79 -7.35 -0.62
N LEU A 35 -1.35 -8.32 0.18
CA LEU A 35 -0.67 -9.50 -0.35
C LEU A 35 -1.65 -10.42 -1.10
N ALA A 36 -2.86 -10.58 -0.57
CA ALA A 36 -3.89 -11.40 -1.18
C ALA A 36 -4.27 -10.93 -2.60
N SER A 37 -4.15 -9.63 -2.93
CA SER A 37 -4.43 -9.17 -4.29
C SER A 37 -3.43 -9.69 -5.33
N PHE A 38 -2.22 -10.08 -4.91
CA PHE A 38 -1.21 -10.65 -5.81
C PHE A 38 -1.32 -12.18 -5.95
N GLU A 39 -2.11 -12.87 -5.14
CA GLU A 39 -2.19 -14.35 -5.14
C GLU A 39 -2.71 -14.91 -6.46
N HIS A 40 -3.50 -14.13 -7.21
CA HIS A 40 -4.07 -14.53 -8.50
C HIS A 40 -3.29 -14.02 -9.71
N MET A 41 -2.12 -13.39 -9.48
CA MET A 41 -1.30 -12.79 -10.53
C MET A 41 -0.11 -13.69 -10.86
N THR A 42 0.25 -13.79 -12.14
CA THR A 42 1.49 -14.45 -12.53
C THR A 42 2.69 -13.58 -12.19
N PRO A 43 3.92 -14.14 -12.11
CA PRO A 43 5.13 -13.34 -11.93
C PRO A 43 5.33 -12.26 -13.00
N THR A 44 4.79 -12.45 -14.21
CA THR A 44 4.83 -11.45 -15.28
C THR A 44 3.84 -10.33 -14.99
N ASP A 45 2.61 -10.66 -14.60
CA ASP A 45 1.59 -9.67 -14.25
C ASP A 45 2.03 -8.79 -13.08
N ILE A 46 2.71 -9.36 -12.07
CA ILE A 46 3.24 -8.59 -10.92
C ILE A 46 4.33 -7.60 -11.35
N LYS A 47 5.12 -7.93 -12.38
CA LYS A 47 6.13 -7.01 -12.92
C LYS A 47 5.46 -5.88 -13.70
N GLU A 48 4.47 -6.22 -14.51
CA GLU A 48 3.72 -5.25 -15.33
C GLU A 48 2.94 -4.27 -14.44
N ASP A 49 2.22 -4.76 -13.44
CA ASP A 49 1.51 -3.94 -12.44
C ASP A 49 2.44 -2.91 -11.78
N ARG A 50 3.64 -3.35 -11.40
CA ARG A 50 4.66 -2.46 -10.84
C ARG A 50 5.14 -1.43 -11.86
N PHE A 51 5.39 -1.85 -13.10
CA PHE A 51 5.82 -0.94 -14.16
C PHE A 51 4.79 0.16 -14.39
N GLU A 52 3.52 -0.21 -14.56
CA GLU A 52 2.40 0.70 -14.74
C GLU A 52 2.23 1.66 -13.56
N LYS A 53 2.34 1.17 -12.32
CA LYS A 53 2.26 2.01 -11.12
C LYS A 53 3.26 3.15 -11.16
N PHE A 54 4.51 2.90 -11.51
CA PHE A 54 5.53 3.95 -11.55
C PHE A 54 5.48 4.79 -12.83
N ARG A 55 5.15 4.18 -13.96
CA ARG A 55 5.13 4.86 -15.26
C ARG A 55 4.09 5.98 -15.32
N ASN A 56 3.00 5.82 -14.59
CA ASN A 56 1.87 6.75 -14.54
C ASN A 56 2.01 7.82 -13.45
N ILE A 57 3.12 7.84 -12.69
CA ILE A 57 3.38 8.88 -11.69
C ILE A 57 4.00 10.12 -12.36
N GLY A 58 3.30 11.24 -12.27
CA GLY A 58 3.78 12.54 -12.73
C GLY A 58 2.69 13.30 -13.49
N SER A 59 2.79 14.63 -13.50
CA SER A 59 1.91 15.50 -14.28
C SER A 59 2.78 16.56 -14.95
N PHE A 60 2.67 16.68 -16.26
CA PHE A 60 3.39 17.69 -17.06
C PHE A 60 2.45 18.28 -18.11
N VAL A 61 2.73 19.51 -18.53
CA VAL A 61 2.12 20.15 -19.69
C VAL A 61 3.17 20.08 -20.79
N GLU A 62 2.82 19.56 -21.96
CA GLU A 62 3.70 19.51 -23.14
C GLU A 62 4.09 20.91 -23.64
#